data_AF-A0A2D4PVV0-F1
#
_entry.id   AF-A0A2D4PVV0-F1
#
_cell.length_a   1.000
_cell.length_b   1.000
_cell.length_c   1.000
_cell.angle_alpha   90.00
_cell.angle_beta   90.00
_cell.angle_gamma   90.00
#
_symmetry.space_group_name_H-M   'P 1'
#
loop_
_entity.id
_entity.type
_entity.pdbx_description
1 polymer ?
#
loop_
_entity_poly.entity_id
_entity_poly.type
_entity_poly.pdbx_seq_one_letter_code
_entity_poly.pdbx_strand_id
1 'polypeptide(L)'
;CACAKRSEACGDLRAPRCLLVATDPDPWHPLSSGQRPPGTGSLTAAVETASGRKATVIGKPNTYMFECIVERFGVDPSRMLMVGDRLETDILFGKNCGLDTVLTLTGVSNLEEA
;
A
#
# COMPACT_ATOMS: atom_id res chain seq x y z
N CYS A 1 5.57 4.98 23.29
CA CYS A 1 4.36 5.64 22.74
C CYS A 1 4.54 5.87 21.24
N ALA A 2 3.46 5.85 20.43
CA ALA A 2 3.53 6.05 18.98
C ALA A 2 4.24 7.35 18.56
N CYS A 3 4.11 8.43 19.35
CA CYS A 3 4.83 9.69 19.11
C CYS A 3 6.35 9.55 19.25
N ALA A 4 6.83 8.74 20.21
CA ALA A 4 8.27 8.55 20.42
C ALA A 4 8.94 7.87 19.22
N LYS A 5 8.32 6.81 18.69
CA LYS A 5 8.80 6.11 17.48
C LYS A 5 8.84 7.02 16.25
N ARG A 6 7.83 7.89 16.09
CA ARG A 6 7.82 8.86 14.97
C ARG A 6 8.88 9.95 15.14
N SER A 7 9.12 10.41 16.37
CA SER A 7 10.17 11.38 16.67
C SER A 7 11.56 10.81 16.35
N GLU A 8 11.81 9.55 16.69
CA GLU A 8 13.03 8.82 16.36
C GLU A 8 13.21 8.71 14.85
N ALA A 9 12.19 8.22 14.13
CA ALA A 9 12.21 8.14 12.67
C ALA A 9 12.50 9.50 12.01
N CYS A 10 11.88 10.58 12.48
CA CYS A 10 12.18 11.92 11.96
C CYS A 10 13.61 12.37 12.27
N GLY A 11 14.16 11.96 13.42
CA GLY A 11 15.55 12.20 13.78
C GLY A 11 16.54 11.57 12.79
N ASP A 12 16.28 10.33 12.38
CA ASP A 12 17.07 9.56 11.41
C ASP A 12 16.94 10.12 9.99
N LEU A 13 15.71 10.50 9.59
CA LEU A 13 15.40 11.02 8.25
C LEU A 13 16.05 12.37 7.92
N ARG A 14 16.64 13.04 8.92
CA ARG A 14 17.52 14.20 8.68
C ARG A 14 18.76 13.84 7.87
N ALA A 15 19.24 12.60 7.98
CA ALA A 15 20.31 12.11 7.12
C ALA A 15 19.76 11.88 5.70
N PRO A 16 20.26 12.56 4.65
CA PRO A 16 19.71 12.42 3.30
C PRO A 16 19.80 10.99 2.73
N ARG A 17 20.79 10.21 3.19
CA ARG A 17 20.98 8.80 2.79
C ARG A 17 20.02 7.83 3.50
N CYS A 18 19.34 8.26 4.55
CA CYS A 18 18.30 7.46 5.18
C CYS A 18 17.07 7.43 4.26
N LEU A 19 16.67 6.23 3.87
CA LEU A 19 15.50 5.99 3.02
C LEU A 19 14.25 5.93 3.89
N LEU A 20 13.17 6.54 3.40
CA LEU A 20 11.83 6.38 3.95
C LEU A 20 11.06 5.42 3.05
N VAL A 21 10.73 4.24 3.57
CA VAL A 21 9.97 3.21 2.85
C VAL A 21 8.70 2.89 3.62
N ALA A 22 7.57 2.81 2.90
CA ALA A 22 6.27 2.43 3.46
C ALA A 22 5.79 1.13 2.81
N THR A 23 5.21 0.24 3.62
CA THR A 23 4.74 -1.07 3.14
C THR A 23 3.55 -0.95 2.22
N ASP A 24 2.61 -0.06 2.55
CA ASP A 24 1.37 0.14 1.83
C ASP A 24 0.85 1.56 2.09
N PRO A 25 0.04 2.12 1.18
CA PRO A 25 -0.51 3.46 1.31
C PRO A 25 -1.89 3.47 1.98
N ASP A 26 -2.38 2.35 2.52
CA ASP A 26 -3.77 2.25 2.96
C ASP A 26 -4.04 3.19 4.15
N PRO A 27 -5.01 4.11 4.04
CA PRO A 27 -5.24 5.11 5.07
C PRO A 27 -5.91 4.50 6.32
N TRP A 28 -6.73 3.46 6.13
CA TRP A 28 -7.49 2.76 7.16
C TRP A 28 -7.93 1.38 6.66
N HIS A 29 -8.30 0.52 7.60
CA HIS A 29 -8.83 -0.81 7.33
C HIS A 29 -10.23 -0.98 7.94
N PRO A 30 -11.15 -1.72 7.28
CA PRO A 30 -12.45 -2.03 7.86
C PRO A 30 -12.33 -3.11 8.94
N LEU A 31 -13.10 -2.98 10.02
CA LEU A 31 -13.35 -4.04 11.00
C LEU A 31 -14.84 -4.40 11.02
N SER A 32 -15.15 -5.68 11.32
CA SER A 32 -16.53 -6.16 11.44
C SER A 32 -17.35 -5.43 12.51
N SER A 33 -16.67 -4.81 13.49
CA SER A 33 -17.27 -3.96 14.53
C SER A 33 -17.72 -2.58 14.01
N GLY A 34 -17.49 -2.26 12.74
CA GLY A 34 -17.74 -0.94 12.14
C GLY A 34 -16.64 0.09 12.44
N GLN A 35 -15.63 -0.27 13.24
CA GLN A 35 -14.48 0.57 13.51
C GLN A 35 -13.56 0.67 12.28
N ARG A 36 -12.88 1.82 12.15
CA ARG A 36 -11.89 2.08 11.09
C ARG A 36 -10.53 2.37 11.73
N PRO A 37 -9.76 1.34 12.13
CA PRO A 37 -8.40 1.54 12.62
C PRO A 37 -7.54 2.26 11.58
N PRO A 38 -6.63 3.16 12.01
CA PRO A 38 -5.66 3.80 11.12
C PRO A 38 -4.76 2.75 10.46
N GLY A 39 -4.61 2.85 9.15
CA GLY A 39 -3.72 1.99 8.35
C GLY A 39 -2.31 2.57 8.23
N THR A 40 -1.40 1.87 7.56
CA THR A 40 -0.01 2.31 7.39
C THR A 40 0.09 3.67 6.73
N GLY A 41 -0.77 3.98 5.77
CA GLY A 41 -0.81 5.27 5.07
C GLY A 41 -1.03 6.44 6.04
N SER A 42 -1.86 6.27 7.07
CA SER A 42 -2.08 7.30 8.09
C SER A 42 -0.83 7.57 8.95
N LEU A 43 -0.08 6.52 9.29
CA LEU A 43 1.14 6.62 10.06
C LEU A 43 2.27 7.23 9.23
N THR A 44 2.35 6.81 7.97
CA THR A 44 3.30 7.30 6.96
C THR A 44 3.08 8.79 6.72
N ALA A 45 1.82 9.22 6.53
CA ALA A 45 1.49 10.64 6.35
C ALA A 45 1.99 11.52 7.50
N ALA A 46 1.90 11.05 8.75
CA ALA A 46 2.43 11.78 9.89
C ALA A 46 3.96 11.93 9.84
N VAL A 47 4.68 10.87 9.46
CA VAL A 47 6.15 10.89 9.31
C VAL A 47 6.57 11.74 8.11
N GLU A 48 5.89 11.64 6.97
CA GLU A 48 6.15 12.46 5.79
C GLU A 48 5.96 13.95 6.11
N THR A 49 4.87 14.30 6.79
CA THR A 49 4.57 15.68 7.16
C THR A 49 5.64 16.25 8.09
N ALA A 50 6.05 15.49 9.11
CA ALA A 50 7.02 15.94 10.09
C ALA A 50 8.46 16.00 9.54
N SER A 51 8.83 15.08 8.64
CA SER A 51 10.18 15.01 8.08
C SER A 51 10.37 15.82 6.80
N GLY A 52 9.29 16.21 6.12
CA GLY A 52 9.33 16.82 4.78
C GLY A 52 9.79 15.87 3.67
N ARG A 53 9.92 14.57 3.97
CA ARG A 53 10.34 13.53 3.03
C ARG A 53 9.12 12.74 2.54
N LYS A 54 9.14 12.31 1.28
CA LYS A 54 8.15 11.37 0.74
C LYS A 54 8.64 9.94 0.85
N ALA A 55 7.74 9.06 1.28
CA ALA A 55 7.99 7.64 1.39
C ALA A 55 7.94 6.99 0.02
N THR A 56 8.85 6.05 -0.23
CA THR A 56 8.71 5.11 -1.32
C THR A 56 7.78 3.98 -0.87
N VAL A 57 6.61 3.87 -1.50
CA VAL A 57 5.65 2.79 -1.23
C VAL A 57 6.06 1.56 -2.04
N ILE A 58 6.29 0.44 -1.36
CA ILE A 58 6.71 -0.84 -2.00
C ILE A 58 5.55 -1.81 -2.24
N GLY A 59 4.44 -1.65 -1.51
CA GLY A 59 3.23 -2.44 -1.72
C GLY A 59 2.34 -1.88 -2.82
N LYS A 60 1.15 -2.44 -2.96
CA LYS A 60 0.13 -2.01 -3.92
C LYS A 60 -0.11 -0.49 -3.79
N PRO A 61 -0.21 0.27 -4.89
CA PRO A 61 -0.29 -0.16 -6.29
C PRO A 61 1.06 -0.33 -7.01
N ASN A 62 2.19 -0.32 -6.30
CA ASN A 62 3.53 -0.55 -6.86
C ASN A 62 3.70 -2.01 -7.31
N THR A 63 4.36 -2.23 -8.45
CA THR A 63 4.61 -3.55 -9.06
C THR A 63 5.67 -4.39 -8.36
N TYR A 64 6.44 -3.82 -7.42
CA TYR A 64 7.57 -4.49 -6.78
C TYR A 64 7.23 -5.87 -6.20
N MET A 65 6.07 -6.01 -5.52
CA MET A 65 5.64 -7.33 -5.03
C MET A 65 5.38 -8.33 -6.17
N PHE A 66 4.84 -7.87 -7.31
CA PHE A 66 4.60 -8.73 -8.46
C PHE A 66 5.91 -9.18 -9.11
N GLU A 67 6.88 -8.26 -9.24
CA GLU A 67 8.22 -8.57 -9.75
C GLU A 67 8.90 -9.68 -8.92
N CYS A 68 8.82 -9.58 -7.58
CA CYS A 68 9.32 -10.63 -6.69
C CYS A 68 8.60 -11.98 -6.89
N ILE A 69 7.28 -11.96 -7.15
CA ILE A 69 6.50 -13.18 -7.42
C ILE A 69 6.93 -13.82 -8.74
N VAL A 70 7.05 -13.03 -9.82
CA VAL A 70 7.49 -13.51 -11.14
C VAL A 70 8.90 -14.07 -11.06
N GLU A 71 9.83 -13.36 -10.41
CA GLU A 71 11.21 -13.81 -10.22
C GLU A 71 11.26 -15.14 -9.44
N ARG A 72 10.43 -15.29 -8.41
CA ARG A 72 10.45 -16.46 -7.55
C ARG A 72 9.79 -17.69 -8.17
N PHE A 73 8.71 -17.50 -8.92
CA PHE A 73 7.85 -18.61 -9.37
C PHE A 73 7.82 -18.81 -10.88
N GLY A 74 8.39 -17.90 -11.68
CA GLY A 74 8.42 -18.02 -13.15
C GLY A 74 7.02 -18.06 -13.78
N VAL A 75 6.08 -17.30 -13.22
CA VAL A 75 4.68 -17.29 -13.64
C VAL A 75 4.44 -16.35 -14.82
N ASP A 76 3.52 -16.74 -15.70
CA ASP A 76 3.10 -15.95 -16.85
C ASP A 76 1.95 -15.00 -16.46
N PRO A 77 2.15 -13.66 -16.53
CA PRO A 77 1.13 -12.67 -16.19
C PRO A 77 -0.18 -12.86 -16.96
N SER A 78 -0.14 -13.34 -18.21
CA SER A 78 -1.33 -13.55 -19.05
C SER A 78 -2.25 -14.65 -18.54
N ARG A 79 -1.79 -15.44 -17.58
CA ARG A 79 -2.53 -16.54 -16.93
C ARG A 79 -2.87 -16.23 -15.48
N MET A 80 -2.71 -14.98 -15.05
CA MET A 80 -2.94 -14.56 -13.68
C MET A 80 -4.10 -13.58 -13.60
N LEU A 81 -4.85 -13.69 -12.50
CA LEU A 81 -5.99 -12.84 -12.21
C LEU A 81 -5.75 -12.16 -10.87
N MET A 82 -5.81 -10.83 -10.84
CA MET A 82 -5.79 -10.07 -9.59
C MET A 82 -7.21 -9.96 -9.04
N VAL A 83 -7.43 -10.46 -7.82
CA VAL A 83 -8.70 -10.37 -7.11
C VAL A 83 -8.52 -9.51 -5.87
N GLY A 84 -9.36 -8.49 -5.70
CA GLY A 84 -9.29 -7.61 -4.53
C GLY A 84 -10.57 -6.82 -4.29
N ASP A 85 -10.55 -5.98 -3.26
CA ASP A 85 -11.74 -5.27 -2.77
C ASP A 85 -11.58 -3.75 -2.78
N ARG A 86 -10.40 -3.23 -3.13
CA ARG A 86 -10.14 -1.79 -3.22
C ARG A 86 -9.62 -1.39 -4.59
N LEU A 87 -10.29 -0.44 -5.23
CA LEU A 87 -9.96 0.04 -6.58
C LEU A 87 -8.56 0.67 -6.64
N GLU A 88 -8.24 1.52 -5.68
CA GLU A 88 -7.01 2.34 -5.68
C GLU A 88 -5.75 1.53 -5.39
N THR A 89 -5.89 0.35 -4.79
CA THR A 89 -4.75 -0.52 -4.46
C THR A 89 -4.78 -1.81 -5.27
N ASP A 90 -5.80 -2.65 -5.15
CA ASP A 90 -5.83 -3.97 -5.78
C ASP A 90 -5.98 -3.90 -7.29
N ILE A 91 -7.00 -3.19 -7.74
CA ILE A 91 -7.34 -3.13 -9.17
C ILE A 91 -6.29 -2.32 -9.91
N LEU A 92 -5.84 -1.20 -9.33
CA LEU A 92 -4.73 -0.43 -9.89
C LEU A 92 -3.43 -1.24 -9.91
N PHE A 93 -3.12 -2.02 -8.88
CA PHE A 93 -1.97 -2.94 -8.88
C PHE A 93 -2.06 -3.97 -10.01
N GLY A 94 -3.21 -4.65 -10.15
CA GLY A 94 -3.42 -5.63 -11.21
C GLY A 94 -3.21 -5.02 -12.60
N LYS A 95 -3.80 -3.84 -12.85
CA LYS A 95 -3.59 -3.10 -14.10
C LYS A 95 -2.14 -2.71 -14.33
N ASN A 96 -1.44 -2.20 -13.31
CA ASN A 96 -0.02 -1.84 -13.41
C ASN A 96 0.87 -3.05 -13.70
N CYS A 97 0.47 -4.24 -13.26
CA CYS A 97 1.16 -5.50 -13.51
C CYS A 97 0.76 -6.17 -14.84
N GLY A 98 -0.17 -5.58 -15.60
CA GLY A 98 -0.67 -6.16 -16.86
C GLY A 98 -1.57 -7.38 -16.66
N LEU A 99 -2.24 -7.48 -15.52
CA LEU A 99 -3.11 -8.61 -15.15
C LEU A 99 -4.57 -8.28 -15.45
N ASP A 100 -5.35 -9.32 -15.74
CA ASP A 100 -6.81 -9.22 -15.63
C ASP A 100 -7.19 -9.00 -14.16
N THR A 101 -8.26 -8.24 -13.91
CA THR A 101 -8.67 -7.81 -12.58
C THR A 101 -10.13 -8.13 -12.28
N VAL A 102 -10.41 -8.61 -11.08
CA VAL A 102 -11.78 -8.78 -10.55
C VAL A 102 -11.92 -8.02 -9.23
N LEU A 103 -12.88 -7.11 -9.20
CA LEU A 103 -13.29 -6.42 -7.98
C LEU A 103 -14.36 -7.23 -7.26
N THR A 104 -14.14 -7.48 -5.97
CA THR A 104 -15.13 -8.03 -5.06
C THR A 104 -15.81 -6.90 -4.29
N LEU A 105 -17.12 -6.98 -4.12
CA LEU A 105 -17.92 -5.97 -3.40
C LEU A 105 -18.10 -6.31 -1.92
N THR A 106 -17.25 -7.18 -1.37
CA THR A 106 -17.32 -7.65 0.01
C THR A 106 -16.45 -6.83 0.97
N GLY A 107 -15.73 -5.82 0.46
CA GLY A 107 -14.75 -5.05 1.22
C GLY A 107 -14.94 -3.55 1.09
N VAL A 108 -13.89 -2.83 0.67
CA VAL A 108 -13.83 -1.36 0.77
C VAL A 108 -14.59 -0.64 -0.34
N SER A 109 -14.28 -0.93 -1.61
CA SER A 109 -14.87 -0.23 -2.74
C SER A 109 -16.26 -0.76 -3.05
N ASN A 110 -17.11 0.11 -3.60
CA ASN A 110 -18.45 -0.25 -4.04
C ASN A 110 -18.61 -0.16 -5.56
N LEU A 111 -19.75 -0.60 -6.08
CA LEU A 111 -20.01 -0.65 -7.53
C LEU A 111 -20.16 0.74 -8.17
N GLU A 112 -20.57 1.76 -7.42
CA GLU A 112 -20.71 3.12 -7.95
C GLU A 112 -19.36 3.81 -8.19
N GLU A 113 -18.32 3.34 -7.48
CA GLU A 113 -16.94 3.83 -7.62
C GLU A 113 -16.17 3.19 -8.80
N ALA A 114 -16.68 2.08 -9.35
CA ALA A 114 -16.01 1.24 -10.35
C ALA A 114 -16.32 1.65 -11.80
#